data_AF-G5E763-F1
#
_entry.id   AF-G5E763-F1
#
_cell.length_a   1.000
_cell.length_b   1.000
_cell.length_c   1.000
_cell.angle_alpha   90.00
_cell.angle_beta   90.00
_cell.angle_gamma   90.00
#
_symmetry.space_group_name_H-M   'P 1'
#
loop_
_entity.id
_entity.type
_entity.pdbx_description
1 polymer ?
#
loop_
_entity_poly.entity_id
_entity_poly.type
_entity_poly.pdbx_seq_one_letter_code
_entity_poly.pdbx_strand_id
1 'polypeptide(L)'
;VRASGLVDGRHSPGAPQRCPLGETDAGGTGERLHRPGGDVLCASYDEDFNHEPCQRRGHKAHWAVSAGVLLGVSGVPSLGYAEDPEFSGLFHPVPSMPCQPPPLPEEGSPGAIYLLSKQGKSWHYQLWDYDQVCESNLQLTDFSPSRATDGRLYVVPAGGLRSGLCGQVLLLRLHDASH
;
A
#
# COMPACT_ATOMS: atom_id res chain seq x y z
N VAL A 1 -5.94 17.03 47.09
CA VAL A 1 -4.82 17.99 47.14
C VAL A 1 -4.18 18.04 45.77
N ARG A 2 -4.20 19.22 45.15
CA ARG A 2 -3.69 19.55 43.82
C ARG A 2 -2.16 19.50 43.84
N ALA A 3 -1.53 18.98 42.79
CA ALA A 3 -0.13 19.27 42.50
C ALA A 3 -0.07 19.86 41.09
N SER A 4 -0.03 21.18 41.05
CA SER A 4 0.33 21.99 39.89
C SER A 4 1.81 22.36 40.02
N GLY A 5 2.57 22.16 38.94
CA GLY A 5 3.99 22.51 38.84
C GLY A 5 4.29 22.97 37.41
N LEU A 6 4.39 24.28 37.27
CA LEU A 6 4.67 25.09 36.10
C LEU A 6 6.08 24.83 35.52
N VAL A 7 6.19 24.67 34.20
CA VAL A 7 7.40 25.05 33.44
C VAL A 7 6.93 25.93 32.29
N ASP A 8 7.34 27.19 32.37
CA ASP A 8 7.21 28.22 31.35
C ASP A 8 8.56 28.30 30.61
N GLY A 9 8.54 28.35 29.27
CA GLY A 9 9.78 28.14 28.51
C GLY A 9 9.71 28.37 26.99
N ARG A 10 9.04 29.43 26.55
CA ARG A 10 9.26 30.15 25.27
C ARG A 10 8.96 29.40 23.97
N HIS A 11 7.76 29.66 23.46
CA HIS A 11 7.42 29.64 22.04
C HIS A 11 8.17 30.74 21.27
N SER A 12 8.63 30.39 20.06
CA SER A 12 8.75 31.30 18.93
C SER A 12 7.92 30.72 17.76
N PRO A 13 7.07 31.52 17.08
CA PRO A 13 6.25 31.03 15.98
C PRO A 13 7.07 31.00 14.67
N GLY A 14 7.26 29.80 14.12
CA GLY A 14 7.69 29.65 12.72
C GLY A 14 6.49 29.90 11.79
N ALA A 15 6.70 30.76 10.80
CA ALA A 15 5.70 31.25 9.84
C ALA A 15 4.90 30.13 9.12
N PRO A 16 3.64 30.41 8.71
CA PRO A 16 2.76 29.42 8.11
C PRO A 16 3.26 29.09 6.70
N GLN A 17 3.63 27.83 6.48
CA GLN A 17 3.87 27.34 5.13
C GLN A 17 2.52 27.20 4.44
N ARG A 18 2.31 28.04 3.41
CA ARG A 18 1.08 28.10 2.63
C ARG A 18 0.73 26.72 2.08
N CYS A 19 -0.42 26.18 2.51
CA CYS A 19 -1.11 25.12 1.79
C CYS A 19 -1.60 25.68 0.45
N PRO A 20 -1.28 25.06 -0.70
CA PRO A 20 -2.15 25.18 -1.85
C PRO A 20 -3.44 24.42 -1.51
N LEU A 21 -4.55 25.15 -1.54
CA LEU A 21 -5.90 24.61 -1.53
C LEU A 21 -6.05 23.74 -2.78
N GLY A 22 -6.42 22.48 -2.62
CA GLY A 22 -6.61 21.54 -3.72
C GLY A 22 -7.45 20.35 -3.28
N GLU A 23 -8.76 20.56 -3.33
CA GLU A 23 -9.81 19.55 -3.56
C GLU A 23 -9.91 18.40 -2.54
N THR A 24 -10.77 18.62 -1.55
CA THR A 24 -11.75 17.59 -1.18
C THR A 24 -12.54 17.23 -2.43
N ASP A 25 -12.27 16.08 -3.03
CA ASP A 25 -13.25 15.43 -3.89
C ASP A 25 -13.74 14.15 -3.24
N ALA A 26 -15.04 14.16 -2.99
CA ALA A 26 -15.78 13.04 -2.48
C ALA A 26 -16.20 12.20 -3.69
N GLY A 27 -15.84 10.92 -3.70
CA GLY A 27 -16.36 9.97 -4.68
C GLY A 27 -15.65 10.03 -6.03
N GLY A 28 -14.72 9.11 -6.23
CA GLY A 28 -14.10 8.89 -7.52
C GLY A 28 -13.40 7.54 -7.54
N THR A 29 -14.15 6.49 -7.90
CA THR A 29 -13.59 5.23 -8.38
C THR A 29 -12.78 5.56 -9.64
N GLY A 30 -11.46 5.58 -9.52
CA GLY A 30 -10.57 6.03 -10.58
C GLY A 30 -9.38 5.10 -10.70
N GLU A 31 -9.50 4.11 -11.59
CA GLU A 31 -8.34 3.37 -12.10
C GLU A 31 -7.31 4.36 -12.65
N ARG A 32 -6.11 4.37 -12.08
CA ARG A 32 -4.96 5.03 -12.70
C ARG A 32 -3.91 3.99 -13.04
N LEU A 33 -3.88 3.63 -14.31
CA LEU A 33 -2.90 2.72 -14.86
C LEU A 33 -1.49 3.33 -14.78
N HIS A 34 -0.62 2.64 -14.04
CA HIS A 34 0.74 3.04 -13.72
C HIS A 34 1.71 2.78 -14.88
N ARG A 35 2.79 3.57 -14.96
CA ARG A 35 3.84 3.39 -15.96
C ARG A 35 4.54 2.04 -15.71
N PRO A 36 4.58 1.12 -16.68
CA PRO A 36 5.39 -0.09 -16.57
C PRO A 36 6.86 0.29 -16.35
N GLY A 37 7.45 -0.13 -15.24
CA GLY A 37 8.90 -0.10 -15.01
C GLY A 37 9.48 1.03 -14.14
N GLY A 38 8.68 1.93 -13.55
CA GLY A 38 9.23 3.02 -12.72
C GLY A 38 8.49 3.36 -11.43
N ASP A 39 7.22 2.99 -11.32
CA ASP A 39 6.40 3.28 -10.16
C ASP A 39 6.30 2.03 -9.26
N VAL A 40 6.44 2.22 -7.95
CA VAL A 40 6.35 1.17 -6.94
C VAL A 40 5.26 1.53 -5.94
N LEU A 41 4.28 0.65 -5.78
CA LEU A 41 3.23 0.81 -4.79
C LEU A 41 3.68 0.17 -3.47
N CYS A 42 3.58 0.92 -2.37
CA CYS A 42 3.81 0.41 -1.03
C CYS A 42 2.51 0.47 -0.23
N ALA A 43 2.05 -0.69 0.24
CA ALA A 43 0.88 -0.79 1.11
C ALA A 43 1.31 -0.97 2.56
N SER A 44 0.66 -0.25 3.47
CA SER A 44 0.73 -0.58 4.88
C SER A 44 -0.32 -1.66 5.19
N TYR A 45 0.04 -2.64 6.01
CA TYR A 45 -0.82 -3.76 6.35
C TYR A 45 -0.42 -4.33 7.71
N ASP A 46 -1.25 -5.17 8.31
CA ASP A 46 -0.93 -5.92 9.51
C ASP A 46 -0.32 -7.28 9.16
N GLU A 47 0.88 -7.54 9.66
CA GLU A 47 1.67 -8.73 9.34
C GLU A 47 1.35 -9.91 10.27
N ASP A 48 1.11 -11.10 9.71
CA ASP A 48 1.10 -12.36 10.48
C ASP A 48 2.46 -13.07 10.47
N PHE A 49 2.59 -14.18 11.21
CA PHE A 49 3.84 -14.93 11.35
C PHE A 49 4.38 -15.50 10.03
N ASN A 50 3.50 -15.78 9.07
CA ASN A 50 3.87 -16.20 7.71
C ASN A 50 4.09 -15.02 6.75
N HIS A 51 4.05 -13.78 7.28
CA HIS A 51 4.15 -12.51 6.57
C HIS A 51 2.94 -12.13 5.71
N GLU A 52 1.87 -12.92 5.71
CA GLU A 52 0.65 -12.59 4.99
C GLU A 52 -0.15 -11.47 5.68
N PRO A 53 -1.06 -10.81 4.95
CA PRO A 53 -1.95 -9.83 5.54
C PRO A 53 -2.91 -10.45 6.54
N CYS A 54 -3.06 -9.80 7.70
CA CYS A 54 -4.01 -10.17 8.73
C CYS A 54 -4.69 -8.93 9.32
N GLN A 55 -5.60 -9.12 10.25
CA GLN A 55 -6.35 -8.04 10.89
C GLN A 55 -6.06 -8.05 12.41
N ARG A 56 -5.10 -7.24 12.86
CA ARG A 56 -4.65 -7.14 14.27
C ARG A 56 -4.64 -5.70 14.79
N ARG A 57 -5.51 -4.87 14.25
CA ARG A 57 -5.78 -3.45 14.56
C ARG A 57 -4.59 -2.52 14.41
N GLY A 58 -3.57 -2.89 13.64
CA GLY A 58 -2.32 -2.15 13.51
C GLY A 58 -1.22 -2.60 14.48
N HIS A 59 -1.47 -3.59 15.35
CA HIS A 59 -0.47 -4.05 16.32
C HIS A 59 0.76 -4.69 15.66
N LYS A 60 0.58 -5.20 14.45
CA LYS A 60 1.63 -5.77 13.62
C LYS A 60 1.82 -4.96 12.33
N ALA A 61 1.48 -3.67 12.37
CA ALA A 61 1.60 -2.81 11.21
C ALA A 61 3.02 -2.87 10.63
N HIS A 62 3.06 -3.12 9.33
CA HIS A 62 4.25 -3.22 8.52
C HIS A 62 3.99 -2.65 7.11
N TRP A 63 5.05 -2.57 6.33
CA TRP A 63 5.03 -2.10 4.95
C TRP A 63 5.42 -3.25 4.03
N ALA A 64 4.73 -3.35 2.91
CA ALA A 64 5.11 -4.20 1.80
C ALA A 64 5.15 -3.38 0.52
N VAL A 65 6.01 -3.82 -0.39
CA VAL A 65 6.13 -3.31 -1.76
C VAL A 65 5.41 -4.27 -2.68
N SER A 66 4.54 -3.76 -3.55
CA SER A 66 3.95 -4.51 -4.66
C SER A 66 4.83 -4.35 -5.90
N ALA A 67 5.42 -5.45 -6.35
CA ALA A 67 6.27 -5.50 -7.53
C ALA A 67 5.49 -5.79 -8.83
N GLY A 68 4.24 -6.25 -8.71
CA GLY A 68 3.38 -6.55 -9.83
C GLY A 68 1.98 -6.95 -9.38
N VAL A 69 1.12 -7.20 -10.36
CA VAL A 69 -0.26 -7.66 -10.17
C VAL A 69 -0.49 -8.90 -11.03
N LEU A 70 -1.24 -9.86 -10.49
CA LEU A 70 -1.76 -11.01 -11.22
C LEU A 70 -3.28 -10.86 -11.29
N LEU A 71 -3.81 -10.87 -12.51
CA LEU A 71 -5.24 -10.65 -12.77
C LEU A 71 -5.86 -11.95 -13.29
N GLY A 72 -6.85 -12.45 -12.55
CA GLY A 72 -7.75 -13.52 -12.99
C GLY A 72 -8.78 -12.95 -13.95
N VAL A 73 -8.65 -13.27 -15.23
CA VAL A 73 -9.50 -12.76 -16.31
C VAL A 73 -10.32 -13.89 -16.93
N SER A 74 -11.55 -13.61 -17.35
CA SER A 74 -12.45 -14.64 -17.90
C SER A 74 -12.15 -15.07 -19.34
N GLY A 75 -11.16 -14.45 -20.00
CA GLY A 75 -10.81 -14.73 -21.38
C GLY A 75 -9.34 -14.52 -21.67
N VAL A 76 -8.88 -15.10 -22.79
CA VAL A 76 -7.49 -14.94 -23.25
C VAL A 76 -7.21 -13.46 -23.52
N PRO A 77 -6.13 -12.90 -22.97
CA PRO A 77 -5.75 -11.51 -23.22
C PRO A 77 -5.55 -11.24 -24.72
N SER A 78 -5.85 -10.00 -25.13
CA SER A 78 -5.74 -9.56 -26.52
C SER A 78 -4.27 -9.43 -27.00
N LEU A 79 -4.08 -8.90 -28.21
CA LEU A 79 -2.77 -8.65 -28.82
C LEU A 79 -1.77 -7.99 -27.84
N GLY A 80 -0.54 -8.50 -27.81
CA GLY A 80 0.55 -7.98 -26.99
C GLY A 80 0.85 -8.80 -25.73
N TYR A 81 0.12 -9.89 -25.49
CA TYR A 81 0.42 -10.87 -24.45
C TYR A 81 0.93 -12.17 -25.06
N ALA A 82 1.81 -12.86 -24.34
CA ALA A 82 2.25 -14.22 -24.63
C ALA A 82 1.88 -15.13 -23.46
N GLU A 83 1.50 -16.37 -23.78
CA GLU A 83 1.33 -17.41 -22.77
C GLU A 83 2.71 -17.87 -22.29
N ASP A 84 2.83 -18.07 -20.98
CA ASP A 84 4.05 -18.57 -20.37
C ASP A 84 4.27 -20.04 -20.77
N PRO A 85 5.48 -20.43 -21.22
CA PRO A 85 5.76 -21.79 -21.68
C PRO A 85 5.73 -22.84 -20.57
N GLU A 86 5.92 -22.44 -19.31
CA GLU A 86 5.92 -23.33 -18.15
C GLU A 86 4.54 -23.40 -17.48
N PHE A 87 3.73 -22.35 -17.61
CA PHE A 87 2.43 -22.22 -16.95
C PHE A 87 1.29 -21.96 -17.93
N SER A 88 0.54 -23.01 -18.28
CA SER A 88 -0.64 -22.85 -19.14
C SER A 88 -1.71 -21.97 -18.48
N GLY A 89 -2.25 -21.03 -19.25
CA GLY A 89 -3.22 -20.03 -18.80
C GLY A 89 -2.60 -18.81 -18.11
N LEU A 90 -1.28 -18.78 -17.88
CA LEU A 90 -0.58 -17.59 -17.43
C LEU A 90 -0.13 -16.78 -18.64
N PHE A 91 -0.51 -15.51 -18.67
CA PHE A 91 -0.14 -14.60 -19.76
C PHE A 91 0.64 -13.41 -19.22
N HIS A 92 1.69 -13.03 -19.93
CA HIS A 92 2.51 -11.87 -19.60
C HIS A 92 2.62 -10.91 -20.79
N PRO A 93 2.74 -9.59 -20.53
CA PRO A 93 2.94 -8.63 -21.61
C PRO A 93 4.26 -8.93 -22.33
N VAL A 94 4.24 -8.89 -23.66
CA VAL A 94 5.44 -9.07 -24.48
C VAL A 94 6.26 -7.78 -24.42
N PRO A 95 7.55 -7.84 -24.03
CA PRO A 95 8.39 -6.66 -24.01
C PRO A 95 8.40 -5.94 -25.36
N SER A 96 8.34 -4.60 -25.33
CA SER A 96 8.37 -3.74 -26.52
C SER A 96 7.15 -3.83 -27.46
N MET A 97 6.13 -4.62 -27.11
CA MET A 97 4.83 -4.58 -27.80
C MET A 97 3.85 -3.72 -27.00
N PRO A 98 3.09 -2.82 -27.66
CA PRO A 98 2.02 -2.11 -26.99
C PRO A 98 0.92 -3.12 -26.60
N CYS A 99 0.59 -3.16 -25.31
CA CYS A 99 -0.51 -3.95 -24.77
C CYS A 99 -1.36 -3.07 -23.86
N GLN A 100 -2.67 -3.18 -23.97
CA GLN A 100 -3.57 -2.64 -22.95
C GLN A 100 -3.76 -3.70 -21.87
N PRO A 101 -3.66 -3.33 -20.58
CA PRO A 101 -4.01 -4.25 -19.51
C PRO A 101 -5.44 -4.72 -19.66
N PRO A 102 -5.71 -6.00 -19.36
CA PRO A 102 -7.08 -6.48 -19.32
C PRO A 102 -7.88 -5.65 -18.31
N PRO A 103 -9.19 -5.45 -18.54
CA PRO A 103 -10.03 -4.75 -17.58
C PRO A 103 -9.93 -5.45 -16.22
N LEU A 104 -9.94 -4.67 -15.14
CA LEU A 104 -10.07 -5.25 -13.82
C LEU A 104 -11.38 -6.05 -13.75
N PRO A 105 -11.41 -7.15 -12.98
CA PRO A 105 -12.64 -7.82 -12.64
C PRO A 105 -13.68 -6.81 -12.15
N GLU A 106 -14.90 -6.85 -12.69
CA GLU A 106 -16.00 -6.05 -12.13
C GLU A 106 -16.24 -6.45 -10.67
N GLU A 107 -16.59 -5.50 -9.81
CA GLU A 107 -17.02 -5.76 -8.44
C GLU A 107 -18.14 -6.82 -8.42
N GLY A 108 -17.89 -7.97 -7.78
CA GLY A 108 -18.82 -9.10 -7.73
C GLY A 108 -18.72 -10.10 -8.90
N SER A 109 -17.80 -9.90 -9.84
CA SER A 109 -17.43 -10.91 -10.85
C SER A 109 -16.42 -11.92 -10.29
N PRO A 110 -16.33 -13.14 -10.82
CA PRO A 110 -15.42 -14.18 -10.33
C PRO A 110 -13.93 -13.94 -10.65
N GLY A 111 -13.54 -12.73 -11.07
CA GLY A 111 -12.14 -12.42 -11.31
C GLY A 111 -11.39 -12.15 -10.01
N ALA A 112 -10.15 -12.62 -9.92
CA ALA A 112 -9.33 -12.49 -8.72
C ALA A 112 -8.16 -11.53 -8.97
N ILE A 113 -7.89 -10.64 -8.02
CA ILE A 113 -6.76 -9.71 -8.10
C ILE A 113 -5.76 -10.12 -7.03
N TYR A 114 -4.53 -10.42 -7.44
CA TYR A 114 -3.44 -10.70 -6.51
C TYR A 114 -2.31 -9.70 -6.67
N LEU A 115 -1.75 -9.24 -5.55
CA LEU A 115 -0.55 -8.42 -5.52
C LEU A 115 0.67 -9.30 -5.32
N LEU A 116 1.63 -9.22 -6.25
CA LEU A 116 2.96 -9.79 -6.04
C LEU A 116 3.72 -8.89 -5.07
N SER A 117 3.77 -9.29 -3.81
CA SER A 117 4.19 -8.46 -2.69
C SER A 117 5.48 -8.95 -2.06
N LYS A 118 6.29 -7.99 -1.59
CA LYS A 118 7.52 -8.25 -0.83
C LYS A 118 7.60 -7.31 0.37
N GLN A 119 7.86 -7.90 1.53
CA GLN A 119 8.07 -7.18 2.79
C GLN A 119 9.51 -7.34 3.27
N GLY A 120 9.95 -6.48 4.21
CA GLY A 120 11.38 -6.32 4.55
C GLY A 120 12.00 -7.38 5.47
N LYS A 121 11.19 -8.27 6.05
CA LYS A 121 11.61 -9.36 6.95
C LYS A 121 11.67 -10.72 6.26
N SER A 122 11.24 -10.81 5.01
CA SER A 122 11.15 -12.02 4.20
C SER A 122 12.04 -11.92 2.97
N TRP A 123 12.71 -13.04 2.66
CA TRP A 123 13.48 -13.18 1.43
C TRP A 123 12.58 -13.46 0.21
N HIS A 124 11.36 -13.95 0.44
CA HIS A 124 10.47 -14.45 -0.59
C HIS A 124 9.40 -13.42 -0.98
N TYR A 125 9.04 -13.45 -2.26
CA TYR A 125 7.82 -12.82 -2.75
C TYR A 125 6.62 -13.70 -2.39
N GLN A 126 5.46 -13.06 -2.18
CA GLN A 126 4.20 -13.73 -1.94
C GLN A 126 3.11 -13.13 -2.83
N LEU A 127 2.15 -13.95 -3.24
CA LEU A 127 0.92 -13.48 -3.86
C LEU A 127 -0.11 -13.27 -2.76
N TRP A 128 -0.61 -12.05 -2.63
CA TRP A 128 -1.66 -11.72 -1.66
C TRP A 128 -2.92 -11.34 -2.38
N ASP A 129 -4.05 -11.85 -1.89
CA ASP A 129 -5.36 -11.42 -2.34
C ASP A 129 -5.54 -9.91 -2.08
N TYR A 130 -6.00 -9.19 -3.11
CA TYR A 130 -6.10 -7.73 -3.04
C TYR A 130 -7.09 -7.26 -1.97
N ASP A 131 -8.23 -7.94 -1.82
CA ASP A 131 -9.25 -7.58 -0.85
C ASP A 131 -8.72 -7.81 0.56
N GLN A 132 -8.02 -8.91 0.80
CA GLN A 132 -7.35 -9.18 2.08
C GLN A 132 -6.34 -8.07 2.44
N VAL A 133 -5.58 -7.56 1.47
CA VAL A 133 -4.66 -6.43 1.68
C VAL A 133 -5.42 -5.14 2.01
N CYS A 134 -6.49 -4.84 1.29
CA CYS A 134 -7.36 -3.70 1.55
C CYS A 134 -7.97 -3.75 2.96
N GLU A 135 -8.55 -4.89 3.34
CA GLU A 135 -9.11 -5.09 4.67
C GLU A 135 -8.05 -4.92 5.76
N SER A 136 -6.86 -5.50 5.57
CA SER A 136 -5.73 -5.36 6.49
C SER A 136 -5.27 -3.91 6.64
N ASN A 137 -5.30 -3.13 5.56
CA ASN A 137 -4.96 -1.71 5.55
C ASN A 137 -6.04 -0.83 6.24
N LEU A 138 -7.31 -1.08 5.94
CA LEU A 138 -8.45 -0.30 6.46
C LEU A 138 -8.69 -0.47 7.97
N GLN A 139 -8.10 -1.49 8.57
CA GLN A 139 -8.23 -1.77 10.00
C GLN A 139 -7.01 -1.31 10.84
N LEU A 140 -6.03 -0.62 10.25
CA LEU A 140 -4.83 -0.14 10.96
C LEU A 140 -5.14 1.04 11.89
N THR A 141 -5.69 0.79 13.06
CA THR A 141 -6.22 1.87 13.92
C THR A 141 -5.35 2.18 15.13
N ASP A 142 -4.67 1.20 15.69
CA ASP A 142 -4.12 1.23 17.05
C ASP A 142 -2.62 0.93 17.08
N PHE A 143 -1.90 1.71 17.88
CA PHE A 143 -0.50 1.41 18.19
C PHE A 143 -0.42 0.24 19.16
N SER A 144 0.45 -0.74 18.89
CA SER A 144 0.58 -1.94 19.73
C SER A 144 0.93 -1.60 21.19
N PRO A 145 0.16 -2.09 22.17
CA PRO A 145 0.51 -1.96 23.59
C PRO A 145 1.87 -2.56 23.91
N SER A 146 2.25 -3.67 23.26
CA SER A 146 3.55 -4.30 23.50
C SER A 146 4.71 -3.41 23.04
N ARG A 147 4.54 -2.67 21.94
CA ARG A 147 5.54 -1.71 21.43
C ARG A 147 5.57 -0.44 22.27
N ALA A 148 4.47 -0.08 22.93
CA ALA A 148 4.43 1.05 23.86
C ALA A 148 5.25 0.79 25.14
N THR A 149 5.45 -0.47 25.52
CA THR A 149 6.11 -0.86 26.77
C THR A 149 7.48 -1.54 26.58
N ASP A 150 7.97 -1.70 25.35
CA ASP A 150 9.23 -2.42 25.10
C ASP A 150 10.51 -1.57 25.26
N GLY A 151 10.36 -0.29 25.62
CA GLY A 151 11.46 0.64 25.83
C GLY A 151 12.12 1.15 24.54
N ARG A 152 11.59 0.83 23.35
CA ARG A 152 12.09 1.32 22.07
C ARG A 152 11.36 2.57 21.62
N LEU A 153 12.04 3.37 20.79
CA LEU A 153 11.47 4.56 20.19
C LEU A 153 10.79 4.20 18.86
N TYR A 154 9.55 4.65 18.70
CA TYR A 154 8.76 4.50 17.49
C TYR A 154 8.30 5.86 17.00
N VAL A 155 8.37 6.07 15.69
CA VAL A 155 7.75 7.24 15.05
C VAL A 155 6.28 6.91 14.82
N VAL A 156 5.40 7.62 15.53
CA VAL A 156 3.95 7.49 15.39
C VAL A 156 3.43 8.76 14.72
N PRO A 157 2.67 8.66 13.61
CA PRO A 157 2.07 9.82 12.96
C PRO A 157 1.19 10.63 13.93
N ALA A 158 1.05 11.93 13.68
CA ALA A 158 0.04 12.74 14.36
C ALA A 158 -1.35 12.12 14.12
N GLY A 159 -2.12 11.92 15.19
CA GLY A 159 -3.41 11.19 15.11
C GLY A 159 -3.29 9.66 15.04
N GLY A 160 -2.10 9.09 15.26
CA GLY A 160 -1.88 7.65 15.36
C GLY A 160 -1.91 6.91 14.03
N LEU A 161 -1.99 5.58 14.10
CA LEU A 161 -2.03 4.71 12.91
C LEU A 161 -3.30 4.95 12.09
N ARG A 162 -4.45 5.18 12.76
CA ARG A 162 -5.70 5.52 12.08
C ARG A 162 -5.57 6.72 11.15
N SER A 163 -4.86 7.77 11.57
CA SER A 163 -4.74 8.98 10.74
C SER A 163 -3.60 8.89 9.74
N GLY A 164 -2.53 8.14 10.06
CA GLY A 164 -1.32 8.12 9.26
C GLY A 164 -1.16 6.92 8.31
N LEU A 165 -1.81 5.78 8.59
CA LEU A 165 -1.63 4.52 7.83
C LEU A 165 -2.95 3.94 7.30
N CYS A 166 -4.03 4.01 8.07
CA CYS A 166 -5.33 3.45 7.68
C CYS A 166 -5.83 4.07 6.37
N GLY A 167 -6.12 3.24 5.38
CA GLY A 167 -6.56 3.69 4.06
C GLY A 167 -5.47 4.40 3.25
N GLN A 168 -4.20 4.37 3.69
CA GLN A 168 -3.08 5.05 3.04
C GLN A 168 -2.20 4.06 2.30
N VAL A 169 -1.79 4.46 1.10
CA VAL A 169 -0.78 3.80 0.27
C VAL A 169 0.25 4.82 -0.19
N LEU A 170 1.48 4.39 -0.41
CA LEU A 170 2.53 5.23 -0.97
C LEU A 170 2.80 4.80 -2.40
N LEU A 171 2.80 5.77 -3.32
CA LEU A 171 3.27 5.57 -4.68
C LEU A 171 4.65 6.21 -4.81
N LEU A 172 5.68 5.37 -4.89
CA LEU A 172 7.04 5.81 -5.17
C LEU A 172 7.20 5.91 -6.68
N ARG A 173 7.62 7.08 -7.17
CA ARG A 173 7.92 7.28 -8.59
C ARG A 173 9.41 7.49 -8.74
N LEU A 174 10.04 6.68 -9.58
CA LEU A 174 11.42 6.96 -9.98
C LEU A 174 11.40 8.21 -10.85
N HIS A 175 12.05 9.27 -10.39
CA HIS A 175 12.36 10.41 -11.24
C HIS A 175 13.65 10.08 -11.99
N ASP A 176 13.56 10.01 -13.31
CA ASP A 176 14.75 10.06 -14.15
C ASP A 176 15.38 11.43 -13.92
N ALA A 177 16.54 11.45 -13.26
CA ALA A 177 17.39 12.63 -13.22
C ALA A 177 17.96 12.83 -14.63
N SER A 178 17.21 13.51 -15.49
CA SER A 178 17.73 14.05 -16.74
C SER A 178 18.76 15.13 -16.39
N HIS A 179 20.04 14.76 -16.42
CA HIS A 179 21.18 15.66 -16.43
C HIS A 179 21.71 15.80 -17.86
#